data_AF-A0A6B1GLT2-F1
#
_entry.id   AF-A0A6B1GLT2-F1
#
_cell.length_a   1.000
_cell.length_b   1.000
_cell.length_c   1.000
_cell.angle_alpha   90.00
_cell.angle_beta   90.00
_cell.angle_gamma   90.00
#
_symmetry.space_group_name_H-M   'P 1'
#
loop_
_entity.id
_entity.type
_entity.pdbx_description
1 polymer ?
#
loop_
_entity_poly.entity_id
_entity_poly.type
_entity_poly.pdbx_seq_one_letter_code
_entity_poly.pdbx_strand_id
1 'polypeptide(L)'
;LYHYRTSSQQEVDFVLELHNGQIIGIEVKSTSRISSRDFRNLQTLENNIGEKFKYGFVLNTGNRVVQFGSRLYSLPLASLWS
;
A
#
# COMPACT_ATOMS: atom_id res chain seq x y z
N LEU A 1 -3.15 -17.14 -0.14
CA LEU A 1 -2.31 -15.93 -0.04
C LEU A 1 -1.92 -15.57 -1.47
N TYR A 2 -2.44 -14.47 -2.01
CA TYR A 2 -2.11 -14.03 -3.38
C TYR A 2 -1.05 -12.93 -3.29
N HIS A 3 0.06 -13.11 -4.00
CA HIS A 3 1.15 -12.13 -4.09
C HIS A 3 1.26 -11.62 -5.53
N TYR A 4 1.51 -10.31 -5.68
CA TYR A 4 1.89 -9.71 -6.96
C TYR A 4 3.42 -9.58 -7.00
N ARG A 5 4.06 -10.32 -7.90
CA ARG A 5 5.53 -10.34 -8.05
C ARG A 5 5.89 -9.92 -9.47
N THR A 6 6.61 -8.82 -9.63
CA THR A 6 7.17 -8.40 -10.92
C THR A 6 8.59 -8.95 -11.08
N SER A 7 9.07 -9.06 -12.31
CA SER A 7 10.44 -9.50 -12.63
C SER A 7 11.54 -8.54 -12.12
N SER A 8 11.17 -7.37 -11.57
CA SER A 8 12.06 -6.32 -11.11
C SER A 8 12.32 -6.31 -9.59
N GLN A 9 12.01 -7.38 -8.86
CA GLN A 9 12.16 -7.50 -7.39
C GLN A 9 11.40 -6.45 -6.55
N GLN A 10 10.48 -5.70 -7.13
CA GLN A 10 9.61 -4.81 -6.37
C GLN A 10 8.34 -5.58 -6.00
N GLU A 11 8.21 -5.86 -4.71
CA GLU A 11 7.14 -6.66 -4.14
C GLU A 11 6.23 -5.75 -3.32
N VAL A 12 4.93 -5.84 -3.55
CA VAL A 12 3.90 -5.30 -2.66
C VAL A 12 3.28 -6.49 -1.94
N ASP A 13 3.23 -6.45 -0.60
CA ASP A 13 2.82 -7.61 0.22
C ASP A 13 1.47 -8.17 -0.21
N PHE A 14 0.48 -7.29 -0.44
CA PHE A 14 -0.84 -7.64 -0.93
C PHE A 14 -1.33 -6.70 -2.01
N VAL A 15 -2.03 -7.26 -2.99
CA VAL A 15 -2.74 -6.51 -4.01
C VAL A 15 -4.19 -6.98 -4.04
N LEU A 16 -5.11 -6.03 -3.96
CA LEU A 16 -6.55 -6.29 -4.08
C LEU A 16 -7.04 -5.73 -5.40
N GLU A 17 -7.73 -6.56 -6.17
CA GLU A 17 -8.46 -6.13 -7.36
C GLU A 17 -9.94 -6.03 -7.04
N LEU A 18 -10.51 -4.86 -7.31
CA LEU A 18 -11.94 -4.61 -7.18
C LEU A 18 -12.65 -5.13 -8.44
N HIS A 19 -13.96 -5.36 -8.32
CA HIS A 19 -14.81 -5.81 -9.42
C HIS A 19 -14.81 -4.89 -10.66
N ASN A 20 -14.40 -3.62 -10.51
CA ASN A 20 -14.23 -2.68 -11.63
C ASN A 20 -12.79 -2.63 -12.19
N GLY A 21 -11.91 -3.57 -11.82
CA GLY A 21 -10.53 -3.65 -12.26
C GLY A 21 -9.58 -2.63 -11.62
N GLN A 22 -10.06 -1.87 -10.63
CA GLN A 22 -9.20 -1.00 -9.82
C GLN A 22 -8.38 -1.81 -8.83
N ILE A 23 -7.17 -1.35 -8.56
CA ILE A 23 -6.17 -2.03 -7.76
C ILE A 23 -5.84 -1.23 -6.50
N ILE A 24 -5.80 -1.92 -5.36
CA ILE A 24 -5.29 -1.39 -4.09
C ILE A 24 -4.03 -2.17 -3.70
N GLY A 25 -2.95 -1.46 -3.42
CA GLY A 25 -1.71 -2.04 -2.90
C GLY A 25 -1.64 -1.91 -1.37
N ILE A 26 -1.15 -2.94 -0.68
CA ILE A 26 -0.96 -2.91 0.77
C ILE A 26 0.43 -3.43 1.12
N GLU A 27 1.11 -2.69 1.98
CA GLU A 27 2.36 -3.04 2.64
C GLU A 27 2.12 -3.13 4.14
N VAL A 28 2.82 -4.04 4.83
CA VAL A 28 2.73 -4.19 6.28
C VAL A 28 4.09 -3.96 6.91
N LYS A 29 4.15 -3.11 7.93
CA LYS A 29 5.39 -2.78 8.65
C LYS A 29 5.20 -2.94 10.15
N SER A 30 6.13 -3.63 10.80
CA SER A 30 6.17 -3.81 12.26
C SER A 30 6.86 -2.63 12.96
N THR A 31 6.56 -1.41 12.55
CA THR A 31 7.07 -0.16 13.14
C THR A 31 5.94 0.86 13.26
N SER A 32 6.02 1.76 14.23
CA SER A 32 5.08 2.87 14.40
C SER A 32 5.52 4.15 13.67
N ARG A 33 6.76 4.19 13.17
CA ARG A 33 7.33 5.33 12.44
C ARG A 33 7.44 4.97 10.97
N ILE A 34 6.57 5.58 10.16
CA ILE A 34 6.57 5.43 8.71
C ILE A 34 7.27 6.61 8.07
N SER A 35 8.05 6.33 7.03
CA SER A 35 8.78 7.30 6.22
C SER A 35 8.38 7.20 4.75
N SER A 36 8.78 8.16 3.93
CA SER A 36 8.56 8.13 2.48
C SER A 36 9.13 6.89 1.80
N ARG A 37 10.17 6.26 2.35
CA ARG A 37 10.79 5.05 1.79
C ARG A 37 9.86 3.84 1.88
N ASP A 38 9.00 3.79 2.88
CA ASP A 38 8.06 2.68 3.09
C ASP A 38 6.95 2.66 2.03
N PHE A 39 6.80 3.75 1.26
CA PHE A 39 5.85 3.86 0.16
C PHE A 39 6.44 3.53 -1.21
N ARG A 40 7.74 3.23 -1.32
CA ARG A 40 8.44 3.12 -2.62
C ARG A 40 7.84 2.06 -3.54
N ASN A 41 7.50 0.89 -3.00
CA ASN A 41 6.89 -0.19 -3.78
C ASN A 41 5.49 0.20 -4.25
N LEU A 42 4.69 0.83 -3.38
CA LEU A 42 3.36 1.34 -3.72
C LEU A 42 3.40 2.45 -4.78
N GLN A 43 4.36 3.37 -4.70
CA GLN A 43 4.58 4.38 -5.75
C GLN A 43 4.97 3.73 -7.09
N THR A 44 5.78 2.68 -7.04
CA THR A 44 6.14 1.96 -8.26
C THR A 44 4.93 1.24 -8.85
N LEU A 45 4.12 0.60 -8.01
CA LEU A 45 2.86 -0.01 -8.43
C LEU A 45 1.92 1.05 -9.05
N GLU A 46 1.75 2.20 -8.38
CA GLU A 46 0.99 3.34 -8.86
C GLU A 46 1.44 3.79 -10.26
N ASN A 47 2.75 3.95 -10.47
CA ASN A 47 3.32 4.35 -11.75
C ASN A 47 3.14 3.30 -12.85
N ASN A 48 3.23 2.01 -12.50
CA ASN A 48 3.13 0.92 -13.47
C ASN A 48 1.71 0.69 -13.99
N ILE A 49 0.69 0.89 -13.16
CA ILE A 49 -0.71 0.58 -13.51
C ILE A 49 -1.60 1.83 -13.67
N GLY A 50 -1.06 3.02 -13.35
CA GLY A 50 -1.66 4.31 -13.65
C GLY A 50 -3.06 4.51 -13.06
N GLU A 51 -4.05 4.69 -13.93
CA GLU A 51 -5.44 4.97 -13.54
C GLU A 51 -6.12 3.79 -12.85
N LYS A 52 -5.64 2.56 -13.07
CA LYS A 52 -6.14 1.39 -12.33
C LYS A 52 -5.75 1.46 -10.86
N PHE A 53 -4.69 2.16 -10.49
CA PHE A 53 -4.30 2.31 -9.09
C PHE A 53 -5.30 3.19 -8.36
N LYS A 54 -5.96 2.63 -7.35
CA LYS A 54 -6.93 3.36 -6.52
C LYS A 54 -6.25 3.96 -5.31
N TYR A 55 -5.63 3.11 -4.48
CA TYR A 55 -4.96 3.52 -3.24
C TYR A 55 -3.78 2.60 -2.90
N GLY A 56 -2.83 3.14 -2.14
CA GLY A 56 -1.77 2.37 -1.48
C GLY A 56 -1.81 2.57 0.02
N PHE A 57 -1.78 1.47 0.78
CA PHE A 57 -1.82 1.50 2.23
C PHE A 57 -0.55 0.89 2.84
N VAL A 58 0.05 1.59 3.81
CA VAL A 58 1.06 1.03 4.70
C VAL A 58 0.41 0.80 6.06
N LEU A 59 0.14 -0.47 6.37
CA LEU A 59 -0.34 -0.87 7.70
C LEU A 59 0.84 -0.89 8.68
N ASN A 60 0.66 -0.25 9.83
CA ASN A 60 1.74 -0.03 10.79
C ASN A 60 1.27 -0.13 12.24
N THR A 61 2.19 -0.20 13.19
CA THR A 61 1.89 -0.37 14.63
C THR A 61 1.71 0.96 15.37
N GLY A 62 1.62 2.08 14.64
CA GLY A 62 1.33 3.40 15.19
C GLY A 62 -0.16 3.60 15.45
N ASN A 63 -0.55 4.83 15.71
CA ASN A 63 -1.92 5.21 16.11
C ASN A 63 -2.47 6.41 15.32
N ARG A 64 -1.79 6.83 14.26
CA ARG A 64 -2.20 7.95 13.41
C ARG A 64 -2.33 7.52 11.97
N VAL A 65 -3.40 8.01 11.33
CA VAL A 65 -3.51 8.01 9.87
C VAL A 65 -2.65 9.14 9.33
N VAL A 66 -1.81 8.85 8.34
CA VAL A 66 -0.98 9.84 7.67
C VAL A 66 -1.16 9.68 6.17
N GLN A 67 -1.51 10.76 5.47
CA GLN A 67 -1.56 10.78 4.02
C GLN A 67 -0.18 11.13 3.46
N PHE A 68 0.23 10.40 2.43
CA PHE A 68 1.45 10.62 1.67
C PHE A 68 1.10 10.80 0.19
N GLY A 69 1.32 11.99 -0.37
CA GLY A 69 0.86 12.29 -1.73
C GLY A 69 -0.67 12.24 -1.85
N SER A 70 -1.18 11.94 -3.05
CA SER A 70 -2.62 11.98 -3.33
C SER A 70 -3.33 10.67 -2.97
N ARG A 71 -2.73 9.52 -3.27
CA ARG A 71 -3.37 8.19 -3.18
C ARG A 71 -2.72 7.22 -2.19
N LEU A 72 -1.74 7.66 -1.40
CA LEU A 72 -1.02 6.79 -0.47
C LEU A 72 -1.27 7.18 0.98
N TYR A 73 -1.42 6.17 1.84
CA TYR A 73 -1.77 6.38 3.24
C TYR A 73 -1.04 5.39 4.14
N SER A 74 -0.66 5.86 5.32
CA SER A 74 -0.20 5.04 6.43
C SER A 74 -1.34 4.91 7.42
N LEU A 75 -1.77 3.68 7.71
CA LEU A 75 -2.90 3.38 8.60
C LEU A 75 -2.44 2.52 9.79
N PRO A 76 -2.90 2.80 11.02
CA PRO A 76 -2.74 1.89 12.13
C PRO A 76 -3.35 0.53 11.79
N LEU A 77 -2.66 -0.57 12.11
CA LEU A 77 -3.17 -1.93 11.93
C LEU A 77 -4.51 -2.14 12.67
N ALA A 78 -4.68 -1.45 13.81
CA ALA A 78 -5.92 -1.43 14.57
C ALA A 78 -7.15 -0.95 13.76
N SER A 79 -6.95 -0.19 12.68
CA SER A 79 -8.04 0.31 11.81
C SER A 79 -8.74 -0.81 11.02
N LEU A 80 -8.20 -2.03 11.03
CA LEU A 80 -8.86 -3.19 10.40
C LEU A 80 -10.03 -3.73 11.22
N TRP A 81 -10.13 -3.36 12.50
CA TRP A 81 -11.08 -3.94 13.46
C TRP A 81 -12.01 -2.91 14.11
N SER A 82 -11.97 -1.67 13.63
CA SER A 82 -12.82 -0.58 14.09
C SER A 82 -14.15 -0.53 13.35
#